data_AF-A0A3N7HP59-F1
#
_entry.id   AF-A0A3N7HP59-F1
#
_cell.length_a   1.000
_cell.length_b   1.000
_cell.length_c   1.000
_cell.angle_alpha   90.00
_cell.angle_beta   90.00
_cell.angle_gamma   90.00
#
_symmetry.space_group_name_H-M   'P 1'
#
loop_
_entity.id
_entity.type
_entity.pdbx_description
1 polymer ?
#
loop_
_entity_poly.entity_id
_entity_poly.type
_entity_poly.pdbx_seq_one_letter_code
_entity_poly.pdbx_strand_id
1 'polypeptide(L)'
;MYLGKSFFSRLFLVLMMAVGSVPALAQEPASAPAATATAAPAETTAPAAAPVPAATTTKESVDNPYGIKALWAQGDFVAKGTLCILFIMSLGSWYILITKLYESMKISGESKAARRGFFKHASLGDAAKTLKQGSAFRFIAETGIEAGDHHEGALTEHIDRNTWVTMSVQRSVDDVQSRLQDGLAFLATVGSTAPFVGLFGTVWGIYNALTAIGIAGQASIDKVAGPVGEALIMTAIGLAVAVPAVLGYNWLVRRNKVTMESVRSFSADLHGVLMGARAAAR
;
A
#
# COMPACT_ATOMS: atom_id res chain seq x y z
N MET A 1 -1.30 -10.15 20.57
CA MET A 1 -1.27 -9.68 19.16
C MET A 1 -0.12 -10.30 18.34
N TYR A 2 0.34 -11.51 18.67
CA TYR A 2 1.40 -12.21 17.91
C TYR A 2 0.86 -13.26 16.92
N LEU A 3 -0.37 -13.74 17.13
CA LEU A 3 -0.98 -14.77 16.27
C LEU A 3 -1.22 -14.32 14.82
N GLY A 4 -1.60 -13.05 14.61
CA GLY A 4 -1.89 -12.51 13.27
C GLY A 4 -0.64 -12.32 12.38
N LYS A 5 0.54 -12.08 12.97
CA LYS A 5 1.79 -11.92 12.20
C LYS A 5 2.24 -13.25 11.56
N SER A 6 2.03 -14.39 12.23
CA SER A 6 2.52 -15.69 11.73
C SER A 6 1.64 -16.29 10.62
N PHE A 7 0.33 -16.06 10.67
CA PHE A 7 -0.60 -16.60 9.66
C PHE A 7 -0.36 -15.95 8.29
N PHE A 8 -0.21 -14.62 8.25
CA PHE A 8 0.01 -13.91 7.01
C PHE A 8 1.43 -14.09 6.45
N SER A 9 2.44 -14.20 7.32
CA SER A 9 3.82 -14.52 6.89
C SER A 9 3.94 -15.90 6.25
N ARG A 10 3.14 -16.89 6.67
CA ARG A 10 3.10 -18.23 6.06
C ARG A 10 2.32 -18.24 4.74
N LEU A 11 1.26 -17.45 4.63
CA LEU A 11 0.56 -17.26 3.34
C LEU A 11 1.45 -16.53 2.31
N PHE A 12 2.30 -15.61 2.77
CA PHE A 12 3.24 -14.83 1.97
C PHE A 12 4.38 -15.66 1.36
N LEU A 13 4.85 -16.70 2.05
CA LEU A 13 5.92 -17.57 1.53
C LEU A 13 5.45 -18.45 0.35
N VAL A 14 4.15 -18.79 0.31
CA VAL A 14 3.58 -19.68 -0.73
C VAL A 14 3.34 -18.93 -2.05
N LEU A 15 3.14 -17.61 -2.03
CA LEU A 15 2.86 -16.82 -3.23
C LEU A 15 4.12 -16.27 -3.94
N MET A 16 5.28 -16.24 -3.28
CA MET A 16 6.52 -15.66 -3.84
C MET A 16 7.35 -16.58 -4.75
N MET A 17 6.99 -17.85 -4.92
CA MET A 17 7.81 -18.79 -5.70
C MET A 17 7.56 -18.80 -7.22
N ALA A 18 6.82 -17.86 -7.80
CA ALA A 18 6.48 -17.93 -9.22
C ALA A 18 6.35 -16.58 -9.93
N VAL A 19 7.37 -15.72 -9.95
CA VAL A 19 7.48 -14.66 -10.99
C VAL A 19 8.95 -14.38 -11.31
N GLY A 20 9.38 -14.77 -12.51
CA GLY A 20 10.67 -14.36 -13.07
C GLY A 20 10.66 -12.90 -13.49
N SER A 21 11.75 -12.20 -13.22
CA SER A 21 11.97 -10.79 -13.55
C SER A 21 12.08 -10.56 -15.07
N VAL A 22 11.20 -9.72 -15.62
CA VAL A 22 11.29 -9.20 -17.00
C VAL A 22 11.70 -7.72 -16.94
N PRO A 23 12.69 -7.27 -17.74
CA PRO A 23 13.13 -5.88 -17.74
C PRO A 23 12.09 -4.95 -18.40
N ALA A 24 11.94 -3.76 -17.83
CA ALA A 24 11.02 -2.74 -18.29
C ALA A 24 11.55 -2.02 -19.54
N LEU A 25 10.78 -2.04 -20.64
CA LEU A 25 10.96 -1.14 -21.77
C LEU A 25 9.97 0.02 -21.65
N ALA A 26 10.49 1.24 -21.70
CA ALA A 26 9.72 2.48 -21.67
C ALA A 26 8.95 2.67 -22.99
N GLN A 27 7.67 3.04 -22.90
CA GLN A 27 6.83 3.35 -24.06
C GLN A 27 6.43 4.83 -24.01
N GLU A 28 6.81 5.58 -25.06
CA GLU A 28 6.40 6.97 -25.29
C GLU A 28 4.90 7.05 -25.67
N PRO A 29 4.21 8.15 -25.32
CA PRO A 29 2.80 8.34 -25.66
C PRO A 29 2.63 8.77 -27.12
N ALA A 30 1.86 7.99 -27.89
CA ALA A 30 1.43 8.33 -29.24
C ALA A 30 0.25 9.33 -29.21
N SER A 31 0.39 10.41 -29.98
CA SER A 31 -0.62 11.45 -30.24
C SER A 31 -1.77 10.95 -31.14
N ALA A 32 -3.02 11.11 -30.71
CA ALA A 32 -4.20 10.85 -31.50
C ALA A 32 -4.51 12.01 -32.48
N PRO A 33 -4.94 11.76 -33.74
CA PRO A 33 -5.45 12.80 -34.62
C PRO A 33 -6.92 13.13 -34.30
N ALA A 34 -7.24 14.42 -34.37
CA ALA A 34 -8.58 14.97 -34.20
C ALA A 34 -9.50 14.60 -35.38
N ALA A 35 -10.70 14.10 -35.07
CA ALA A 35 -11.75 13.86 -36.05
C ALA A 35 -12.54 15.15 -36.31
N THR A 36 -12.53 15.59 -37.56
CA THR A 36 -13.34 16.67 -38.13
C THR A 36 -14.81 16.25 -38.21
N ALA A 37 -15.70 17.07 -37.65
CA ALA A 37 -17.15 16.90 -37.76
C ALA A 37 -17.64 17.39 -39.13
N THR A 38 -18.25 16.51 -39.92
CA THR A 38 -18.98 16.87 -41.14
C THR A 38 -20.46 17.01 -40.80
N ALA A 39 -21.01 18.19 -41.09
CA ALA A 39 -22.43 18.50 -41.00
C ALA A 39 -23.21 17.99 -42.23
N ALA A 40 -24.45 17.55 -42.01
CA ALA A 40 -25.43 17.18 -43.03
C ALA A 40 -26.85 17.57 -42.54
N PRO A 41 -27.82 17.83 -43.44
CA PRO A 41 -28.66 19.03 -43.39
C PRO A 41 -30.03 18.90 -42.70
N ALA A 42 -30.67 20.06 -42.56
CA ALA A 42 -31.98 20.31 -41.95
C ALA A 42 -33.16 19.54 -42.56
N GLU A 43 -34.06 19.07 -41.69
CA GLU A 43 -35.42 18.66 -42.04
C GLU A 43 -36.47 19.47 -41.26
N THR A 44 -37.25 20.19 -42.06
CA THR A 44 -38.66 20.64 -42.01
C THR A 44 -39.49 20.45 -40.73
N THR A 45 -40.04 21.58 -40.26
CA THR A 45 -41.12 21.73 -39.27
C THR A 45 -42.50 21.26 -39.74
N ALA A 46 -43.25 20.56 -38.86
CA ALA A 46 -44.72 20.44 -38.85
C ALA A 46 -45.21 20.04 -37.43
N PRO A 47 -46.50 20.19 -37.05
CA PRO A 47 -46.97 21.09 -36.00
C PRO A 47 -47.22 20.44 -34.61
N ALA A 48 -47.40 21.32 -33.61
CA ALA A 48 -47.65 21.01 -32.21
C ALA A 48 -48.86 20.07 -31.97
N ALA A 49 -48.63 19.00 -31.22
CA ALA A 49 -49.66 18.13 -30.65
C ALA A 49 -49.63 18.20 -29.11
N ALA A 50 -50.83 18.20 -28.52
CA ALA A 50 -51.14 18.39 -27.10
C ALA A 50 -50.54 17.31 -26.16
N PRO A 51 -50.45 17.57 -24.83
CA PRO A 51 -49.71 16.72 -23.91
C PRO A 51 -50.48 15.44 -23.54
N VAL A 52 -49.81 14.29 -23.62
CA VAL A 52 -50.31 12.97 -23.14
C VAL A 52 -49.26 12.34 -22.20
N PRO A 53 -49.71 11.50 -21.24
CA PRO A 53 -49.32 11.57 -19.83
C PRO A 53 -47.98 10.93 -19.51
N ALA A 54 -47.44 11.30 -18.34
CA ALA A 54 -46.19 10.82 -17.76
C ALA A 54 -46.04 9.30 -17.93
N ALA A 55 -45.12 8.91 -18.82
CA ALA A 55 -44.66 7.55 -18.92
C ALA A 55 -44.04 7.17 -17.58
N THR A 56 -44.67 6.21 -16.90
CA THR A 56 -44.11 5.52 -15.75
C THR A 56 -42.75 5.01 -16.18
N THR A 57 -41.68 5.57 -15.61
CA THR A 57 -40.32 5.06 -15.79
C THR A 57 -40.24 3.74 -15.04
N THR A 58 -40.69 2.66 -15.69
CA THR A 58 -40.30 1.32 -15.31
C THR A 58 -38.78 1.33 -15.40
N LYS A 59 -38.10 1.34 -14.24
CA LYS A 59 -36.69 1.01 -14.18
C LYS A 59 -36.57 -0.43 -14.67
N GLU A 60 -36.42 -0.60 -15.96
CA GLU A 60 -35.96 -1.85 -16.53
C GLU A 60 -34.58 -2.06 -15.93
N SER A 61 -34.49 -2.96 -14.96
CA SER A 61 -33.21 -3.47 -14.50
C SER A 61 -32.64 -4.22 -15.69
N VAL A 62 -31.87 -3.53 -16.52
CA VAL A 62 -30.99 -4.15 -17.51
C VAL A 62 -30.05 -5.03 -16.70
N ASP A 63 -30.40 -6.30 -16.56
CA ASP A 63 -29.56 -7.31 -15.94
C ASP A 63 -28.39 -7.49 -16.89
N ASN A 64 -27.29 -6.80 -16.62
CA ASN A 64 -26.15 -6.75 -17.51
C ASN A 64 -25.56 -8.17 -17.63
N PRO A 65 -25.71 -8.86 -18.76
CA PRO A 65 -25.29 -10.25 -18.91
C PRO A 65 -23.76 -10.40 -18.93
N TYR A 66 -23.00 -9.29 -18.88
CA TYR A 66 -21.54 -9.24 -18.96
C TYR A 66 -20.87 -8.74 -17.66
N GLY A 67 -21.50 -8.99 -16.51
CA GLY A 67 -20.98 -8.60 -15.19
C GLY A 67 -19.99 -9.58 -14.55
N ILE A 68 -19.54 -9.28 -13.33
CA ILE A 68 -18.62 -10.13 -12.55
C ILE A 68 -19.16 -11.55 -12.33
N LYS A 69 -20.51 -11.71 -12.29
CA LYS A 69 -21.17 -13.01 -12.23
C LYS A 69 -20.98 -13.84 -13.51
N ALA A 70 -21.04 -13.21 -14.69
CA ALA A 70 -20.82 -13.87 -15.98
C ALA A 70 -19.34 -14.28 -16.14
N LEU A 71 -18.42 -13.38 -15.77
CA LEU A 71 -16.99 -13.66 -15.66
C LEU A 71 -16.68 -14.87 -14.77
N TRP A 72 -17.42 -15.10 -13.69
CA TRP A 72 -17.20 -16.26 -12.82
C TRP A 72 -17.84 -17.55 -13.39
N ALA A 73 -19.02 -17.43 -13.99
CA ALA A 73 -19.76 -18.56 -14.54
C ALA A 73 -19.13 -19.10 -15.84
N GLN A 74 -18.65 -18.22 -16.72
CA GLN A 74 -17.98 -18.57 -17.99
C GLN A 74 -16.46 -18.45 -17.94
N GLY A 75 -15.89 -17.89 -16.87
CA GLY A 75 -14.46 -17.68 -16.74
C GLY A 75 -13.65 -18.96 -16.69
N ASP A 76 -12.68 -19.03 -17.58
CA ASP A 76 -11.66 -20.07 -17.64
C ASP A 76 -10.74 -20.04 -16.40
N PHE A 77 -10.01 -21.13 -16.13
CA PHE A 77 -9.19 -21.28 -14.91
C PHE A 77 -8.19 -20.12 -14.73
N VAL A 78 -7.60 -19.65 -15.83
CA VAL A 78 -6.64 -18.53 -15.83
C VAL A 78 -7.30 -17.21 -15.41
N ALA A 79 -8.52 -16.91 -15.89
CA ALA A 79 -9.23 -15.69 -15.53
C ALA A 79 -9.56 -15.66 -14.03
N LYS A 80 -10.03 -16.79 -13.48
CA LYS A 80 -10.31 -16.98 -12.05
C LYS A 80 -9.03 -16.85 -11.22
N GLY A 81 -7.92 -17.43 -11.67
CA GLY A 81 -6.61 -17.30 -11.03
C GLY A 81 -6.15 -15.83 -10.96
N THR A 82 -6.23 -15.11 -12.06
CA THR A 82 -5.87 -13.68 -12.13
C THR A 82 -6.74 -12.83 -11.21
N LEU A 83 -8.06 -13.05 -11.17
CA LEU A 83 -8.95 -12.37 -10.23
C LEU A 83 -8.62 -12.69 -8.77
N CYS A 84 -8.31 -13.95 -8.46
CA CYS A 84 -7.92 -14.35 -7.11
C CYS A 84 -6.63 -13.65 -6.66
N ILE A 85 -5.62 -13.58 -7.53
CA ILE A 85 -4.36 -12.87 -7.27
C ILE A 85 -4.64 -11.38 -6.99
N LEU A 86 -5.38 -10.70 -7.87
CA LEU A 86 -5.75 -9.29 -7.69
C LEU A 86 -6.52 -9.05 -6.38
N PHE A 87 -7.42 -9.97 -6.02
CA PHE A 87 -8.17 -9.89 -4.78
C PHE A 87 -7.27 -10.01 -3.55
N ILE A 88 -6.32 -10.95 -3.53
CA ILE A 88 -5.34 -11.10 -2.44
C ILE A 88 -4.44 -9.86 -2.33
N MET A 89 -3.97 -9.33 -3.46
CA MET A 89 -3.17 -8.10 -3.51
C MET A 89 -3.93 -6.90 -2.94
N SER A 90 -5.22 -6.79 -3.26
CA SER A 90 -6.11 -5.75 -2.72
C SER A 90 -6.28 -5.86 -1.21
N LEU A 91 -6.62 -7.05 -0.70
CA LEU A 91 -6.79 -7.29 0.74
C LEU A 91 -5.49 -7.02 1.51
N GLY A 92 -4.35 -7.49 0.99
CA GLY A 92 -3.04 -7.23 1.58
C GLY A 92 -2.72 -5.73 1.65
N SER A 93 -3.06 -4.99 0.59
CA SER A 93 -2.81 -3.54 0.52
C SER A 93 -3.62 -2.78 1.56
N TRP A 94 -4.92 -3.08 1.67
CA TRP A 94 -5.80 -2.48 2.68
C TRP A 94 -5.39 -2.84 4.11
N TYR A 95 -5.02 -4.10 4.35
CA TYR A 95 -4.54 -4.55 5.66
C TYR A 95 -3.28 -3.78 6.09
N ILE A 96 -2.28 -3.68 5.23
CA ILE A 96 -1.04 -2.94 5.54
C ILE A 96 -1.33 -1.45 5.72
N LEU A 97 -2.17 -0.86 4.88
CA LEU A 97 -2.57 0.54 4.97
C LEU A 97 -3.17 0.87 6.36
N ILE A 98 -4.15 0.08 6.81
CA ILE A 98 -4.83 0.29 8.08
C ILE A 98 -3.89 0.04 9.27
N THR A 99 -3.12 -1.05 9.24
CA THR A 99 -2.21 -1.38 10.35
C THR A 99 -1.11 -0.35 10.53
N LYS A 100 -0.52 0.14 9.43
CA LYS A 100 0.52 1.19 9.46
C LYS A 100 -0.03 2.56 9.81
N LEU A 101 -1.25 2.88 9.38
CA LEU A 101 -1.96 4.08 9.81
C LEU A 101 -2.09 4.12 11.34
N TYR A 102 -2.56 3.02 11.92
CA TYR A 102 -2.68 2.89 13.37
C TYR A 102 -1.33 2.97 14.10
N GLU A 103 -0.30 2.30 13.58
CA GLU A 103 1.06 2.33 14.14
C GLU A 103 1.65 3.75 14.13
N SER A 104 1.50 4.50 13.04
CA SER A 104 1.95 5.90 12.95
C SER A 104 1.19 6.83 13.89
N MET A 105 -0.13 6.67 14.01
CA MET A 105 -0.93 7.44 14.96
C MET A 105 -0.51 7.16 16.41
N LYS A 106 -0.27 5.89 16.74
CA LYS A 106 0.22 5.47 18.05
C LYS A 106 1.57 6.12 18.38
N ILE A 107 2.56 6.01 17.50
CA ILE A 107 3.90 6.60 17.73
C ILE A 107 3.82 8.13 17.83
N SER A 108 2.97 8.77 17.04
CA SER A 108 2.74 10.22 17.12
C SER A 108 2.19 10.63 18.50
N GLY A 109 1.25 9.84 19.05
CA GLY A 109 0.72 10.06 20.40
C GLY A 109 1.78 9.85 21.49
N GLU A 110 2.58 8.80 21.36
CA GLU A 110 3.68 8.48 22.29
C GLU A 110 4.77 9.56 22.27
N SER A 111 5.13 10.09 21.10
CA SER A 111 6.05 11.23 20.95
C SER A 111 5.60 12.43 21.78
N LYS A 112 4.32 12.79 21.66
CA LYS A 112 3.75 13.95 22.36
C LYS A 112 3.70 13.74 23.88
N ALA A 113 3.62 12.50 24.34
CA ALA A 113 3.69 12.16 25.76
C ALA A 113 5.14 12.23 26.27
N ALA A 114 6.08 11.61 25.54
CA ALA A 114 7.51 11.64 25.85
C ALA A 114 8.02 13.09 25.95
N ARG A 115 7.74 13.93 24.96
CA ARG A 115 8.19 15.34 24.94
C ARG A 115 7.61 16.21 26.06
N ARG A 116 6.44 15.85 26.61
CA ARG A 116 5.79 16.64 27.68
C ARG A 116 6.24 16.27 29.10
N GLY A 117 6.62 15.00 29.31
CA GLY A 117 6.86 14.46 30.64
C GLY A 117 8.28 13.97 30.88
N PHE A 118 8.90 13.32 29.89
CA PHE A 118 10.15 12.54 30.08
C PHE A 118 11.27 13.38 30.69
N PHE A 119 11.55 14.56 30.12
CA PHE A 119 12.65 15.42 30.57
C PHE A 119 12.34 16.25 31.83
N LYS A 120 11.17 16.08 32.45
CA LYS A 120 10.82 16.76 33.71
C LYS A 120 11.17 15.96 34.96
N HIS A 121 11.53 14.69 34.80
CA HIS A 121 11.90 13.82 35.91
C HIS A 121 13.38 14.03 36.28
N ALA A 122 13.69 13.85 37.57
CA ALA A 122 15.05 13.99 38.09
C ALA A 122 15.99 12.83 37.68
N SER A 123 15.43 11.71 37.24
CA SER A 123 16.14 10.47 36.89
C SER A 123 15.67 9.95 35.55
N LEU A 124 16.62 9.58 34.67
CA LEU A 124 16.33 8.95 33.38
C LEU A 124 15.65 7.58 33.54
N GLY A 125 16.02 6.81 34.55
CA GLY A 125 15.40 5.52 34.85
C GLY A 125 13.93 5.66 35.23
N ASP A 126 13.59 6.67 36.01
CA ASP A 126 12.18 6.94 36.38
C ASP A 126 11.41 7.54 35.21
N ALA A 127 12.04 8.42 34.42
CA ALA A 127 11.47 8.92 33.18
C ALA A 127 11.10 7.80 32.21
N ALA A 128 11.99 6.80 32.02
CA ALA A 128 11.77 5.66 31.14
C ALA A 128 10.58 4.79 31.60
N LYS A 129 10.37 4.62 32.92
CA LYS A 129 9.22 3.89 33.46
C LYS A 129 7.88 4.55 33.17
N THR A 130 7.84 5.88 33.02
CA THR A 130 6.61 6.62 32.65
C THR A 130 6.21 6.42 31.19
N LEU A 131 7.14 5.99 30.33
CA LEU A 131 6.85 5.68 28.94
C LEU A 131 6.12 4.33 28.85
N LYS A 132 5.20 4.25 27.89
CA LYS A 132 4.38 3.05 27.66
C LYS A 132 5.26 1.85 27.29
N GLN A 133 4.99 0.69 27.88
CA GLN A 133 5.68 -0.55 27.51
C GLN A 133 5.48 -0.85 26.01
N GLY A 134 6.57 -1.22 25.34
CA GLY A 134 6.60 -1.47 23.89
C GLY A 134 6.52 -0.22 23.01
N SER A 135 6.68 0.98 23.58
CA SER A 135 6.85 2.24 22.83
C SER A 135 8.24 2.32 22.22
N ALA A 136 8.34 2.89 21.02
CA ALA A 136 9.62 3.22 20.39
C ALA A 136 10.48 4.16 21.26
N PHE A 137 9.84 5.14 21.93
CA PHE A 137 10.53 6.10 22.79
C PHE A 137 11.11 5.43 24.03
N ARG A 138 10.38 4.47 24.61
CA ARG A 138 10.85 3.70 25.76
C ARG A 138 12.04 2.83 25.39
N PHE A 139 11.95 2.12 24.27
CA PHE A 139 13.03 1.29 23.76
C PHE A 139 14.32 2.09 23.54
N ILE A 140 14.23 3.27 22.94
CA ILE A 140 15.38 4.16 22.73
C ILE A 140 15.94 4.66 24.08
N ALA A 141 15.06 5.06 25.02
CA ALA A 141 15.45 5.51 26.34
C ALA A 141 16.19 4.43 27.14
N GLU A 142 15.63 3.22 27.21
CA GLU A 142 16.22 2.07 27.90
C GLU A 142 17.56 1.69 27.26
N THR A 143 17.65 1.64 25.93
CA THR A 143 18.91 1.36 25.22
C THR A 143 19.99 2.40 25.53
N GLY A 144 19.63 3.68 25.57
CA GLY A 144 20.57 4.76 25.88
C GLY A 144 21.06 4.74 27.32
N ILE A 145 20.16 4.45 28.28
CA ILE A 145 20.50 4.30 29.70
C ILE A 145 21.42 3.09 29.90
N GLU A 146 21.03 1.94 29.37
CA GLU A 146 21.80 0.69 29.48
C GLU A 146 23.19 0.83 28.87
N ALA A 147 23.31 1.46 27.70
CA ALA A 147 24.60 1.74 27.07
C ALA A 147 25.45 2.74 27.87
N GLY A 148 24.80 3.66 28.60
CA GLY A 148 25.46 4.62 29.48
C GLY A 148 26.04 3.99 30.75
N ASP A 149 25.41 2.92 31.24
CA ASP A 149 25.71 2.20 32.49
C ASP A 149 26.68 1.02 32.25
N HIS A 150 26.52 0.24 31.18
CA HIS A 150 27.28 -1.01 30.93
C HIS A 150 28.47 -0.84 29.97
N HIS A 151 29.27 0.22 30.14
CA HIS A 151 30.50 0.42 29.37
C HIS A 151 31.69 -0.40 29.94
N GLU A 152 31.48 -1.69 30.24
CA GLU A 152 32.45 -2.55 30.97
C GLU A 152 32.75 -3.87 30.23
N GLY A 153 32.70 -3.88 28.89
CA GLY A 153 33.12 -5.03 28.08
C GLY A 153 34.57 -4.92 27.58
N ALA A 154 35.36 -6.00 27.67
CA ALA A 154 36.76 -6.07 27.20
C ALA A 154 36.95 -5.77 25.70
N LEU A 155 35.90 -5.88 24.89
CA LEU A 155 35.90 -5.53 23.46
C LEU A 155 35.41 -4.09 23.19
N THR A 156 34.74 -3.46 24.16
CA THR A 156 34.23 -2.08 24.07
C THR A 156 35.13 -1.06 24.76
N GLU A 157 36.12 -1.53 25.51
CA GLU A 157 37.07 -0.73 26.30
C GLU A 157 37.87 0.29 25.47
N HIS A 158 38.07 0.02 24.18
CA HIS A 158 38.77 0.92 23.26
C HIS A 158 37.88 2.00 22.63
N ILE A 159 36.56 1.95 22.84
CA ILE A 159 35.61 2.91 22.27
C ILE A 159 35.26 3.93 23.35
N ASP A 160 35.38 5.21 23.09
CA ASP A 160 34.94 6.24 24.04
C ASP A 160 33.44 6.08 24.37
N ARG A 161 33.07 6.23 25.64
CA ARG A 161 31.68 6.07 26.12
C ARG A 161 30.68 6.94 25.33
N ASN A 162 31.03 8.18 25.00
CA ASN A 162 30.15 9.05 24.21
C ASN A 162 29.86 8.43 22.84
N THR A 163 30.90 7.90 22.20
CA THR A 163 30.79 7.19 20.92
C THR A 163 29.93 5.94 21.07
N TRP A 164 30.15 5.14 22.12
CA TRP A 164 29.37 3.92 22.39
C TRP A 164 27.87 4.20 22.58
N VAL A 165 27.53 5.19 23.42
CA VAL A 165 26.15 5.59 23.68
C VAL A 165 25.50 6.15 22.40
N THR A 166 26.21 7.02 21.67
CA THR A 166 25.73 7.57 20.39
C THR A 166 25.38 6.45 19.41
N MET A 167 26.29 5.47 19.22
CA MET A 167 26.07 4.35 18.32
C MET A 167 24.91 3.45 18.76
N SER A 168 24.78 3.20 20.06
CA SER A 168 23.71 2.34 20.62
C SER A 168 22.34 2.99 20.43
N VAL A 169 22.24 4.29 20.73
CA VAL A 169 21.02 5.08 20.52
C VAL A 169 20.71 5.17 19.03
N GLN A 170 21.68 5.46 18.16
CA GLN A 170 21.47 5.52 16.71
C GLN A 170 20.96 4.17 16.16
N ARG A 171 21.53 3.05 16.61
CA ARG A 171 21.05 1.71 16.23
C ARG A 171 19.60 1.49 16.64
N SER A 172 19.22 1.91 17.85
CA SER A 172 17.83 1.81 18.30
C SER A 172 16.86 2.66 17.46
N VAL A 173 17.30 3.82 16.96
CA VAL A 173 16.54 4.66 16.02
C VAL A 173 16.41 3.97 14.66
N ASP A 174 17.47 3.35 14.16
CA ASP A 174 17.48 2.64 12.89
C ASP A 174 16.57 1.40 12.94
N ASP A 175 16.52 0.68 14.07
CA ASP A 175 15.58 -0.42 14.31
C ASP A 175 14.13 0.05 14.25
N VAL A 176 13.82 1.20 14.86
CA VAL A 176 12.48 1.82 14.77
C VAL A 176 12.16 2.22 13.34
N GLN A 177 13.14 2.76 12.60
CA GLN A 177 12.98 3.12 11.19
C GLN A 177 12.67 1.89 10.33
N SER A 178 13.42 0.80 10.51
CA SER A 178 13.22 -0.46 9.79
C SER A 178 11.81 -0.99 9.99
N ARG A 179 11.34 -1.03 11.24
CA ARG A 179 9.98 -1.45 11.58
C ARG A 179 8.89 -0.59 10.94
N LEU A 180 9.11 0.71 10.80
CA LEU A 180 8.18 1.60 10.09
C LEU A 180 8.13 1.32 8.58
N GLN A 181 9.21 0.80 8.00
CA GLN A 181 9.31 0.43 6.59
C GLN A 181 8.72 -0.94 6.26
N ASP A 182 8.44 -1.79 7.26
CA ASP A 182 7.78 -3.08 7.05
C ASP A 182 6.50 -2.95 6.21
N GLY A 183 6.31 -3.83 5.24
CA GLY A 183 5.10 -3.87 4.40
C GLY A 183 5.00 -2.77 3.33
N LEU A 184 5.82 -1.71 3.38
CA LEU A 184 5.83 -0.69 2.32
C LEU A 184 6.29 -1.29 0.98
N ALA A 185 7.26 -2.22 1.02
CA ALA A 185 7.70 -2.95 -0.16
C ALA A 185 6.55 -3.68 -0.85
N PHE A 186 5.64 -4.29 -0.08
CA PHE A 186 4.47 -4.97 -0.63
C PHE A 186 3.52 -3.99 -1.34
N LEU A 187 3.20 -2.86 -0.72
CA LEU A 187 2.38 -1.82 -1.36
C LEU A 187 3.01 -1.30 -2.65
N ALA A 188 4.34 -1.10 -2.66
CA ALA A 188 5.08 -0.69 -3.84
C ALA A 188 4.99 -1.75 -4.95
N THR A 189 5.19 -3.02 -4.62
CA THR A 189 5.07 -4.14 -5.56
C THR A 189 3.64 -4.27 -6.09
N VAL A 190 2.62 -4.23 -5.25
CA VAL A 190 1.22 -4.29 -5.69
C VAL A 190 0.89 -3.11 -6.60
N GLY A 191 1.31 -1.91 -6.22
CA GLY A 191 1.08 -0.71 -6.99
C GLY A 191 1.70 -0.76 -8.39
N SER A 192 2.88 -1.38 -8.54
CA SER A 192 3.55 -1.50 -9.84
C SER A 192 3.10 -2.72 -10.64
N THR A 193 2.70 -3.82 -10.01
CA THR A 193 2.42 -5.10 -10.69
C THR A 193 0.95 -5.36 -10.98
N ALA A 194 0.02 -4.87 -10.13
CA ALA A 194 -1.42 -5.11 -10.32
C ALA A 194 -1.99 -4.66 -11.68
N PRO A 195 -1.55 -3.53 -12.28
CA PRO A 195 -2.01 -3.16 -13.62
C PRO A 195 -1.63 -4.19 -14.68
N PHE A 196 -0.41 -4.76 -14.58
CA PHE A 196 0.07 -5.78 -15.52
C PHE A 196 -0.63 -7.12 -15.32
N VAL A 197 -0.98 -7.47 -14.09
CA VAL A 197 -1.82 -8.65 -13.80
C VAL A 197 -3.21 -8.48 -14.43
N GLY A 198 -3.81 -7.29 -14.33
CA GLY A 198 -5.07 -6.97 -15.00
C GLY A 198 -4.96 -7.06 -16.53
N LEU A 199 -3.93 -6.46 -17.11
CA LEU A 199 -3.63 -6.52 -18.55
C LEU A 199 -3.43 -7.95 -19.04
N PHE A 200 -2.72 -8.79 -18.27
CA PHE A 200 -2.57 -10.21 -18.58
C PHE A 200 -3.95 -10.90 -18.65
N GLY A 201 -4.84 -10.62 -17.70
CA GLY A 201 -6.21 -11.10 -17.71
C GLY A 201 -6.98 -10.70 -18.97
N THR A 202 -6.82 -9.46 -19.44
CA THR A 202 -7.49 -9.01 -20.67
C THR A 202 -6.94 -9.68 -21.91
N VAL A 203 -5.62 -9.81 -22.01
CA VAL A 203 -4.96 -10.45 -23.16
C VAL A 203 -5.40 -11.91 -23.25
N TRP A 204 -5.44 -12.62 -22.13
CA TRP A 204 -5.92 -14.00 -22.08
C TRP A 204 -7.40 -14.12 -22.47
N GLY A 205 -8.26 -13.24 -21.96
CA GLY A 205 -9.68 -13.23 -22.28
C GLY A 205 -9.94 -12.98 -23.77
N ILE A 206 -9.27 -12.00 -24.36
CA ILE A 206 -9.38 -11.70 -25.80
C ILE A 206 -8.84 -12.86 -26.64
N TYR A 207 -7.72 -13.47 -26.23
CA TYR A 207 -7.18 -14.65 -26.91
C TYR A 207 -8.20 -15.78 -26.98
N ASN A 208 -8.78 -16.17 -25.83
CA ASN A 208 -9.80 -17.23 -25.77
C ASN A 208 -11.05 -16.89 -26.61
N ALA A 209 -11.48 -15.63 -26.60
CA ALA A 209 -12.61 -15.18 -27.41
C ALA A 209 -12.33 -15.35 -28.91
N LEU A 210 -11.17 -14.90 -29.39
CA LEU A 210 -10.77 -15.00 -30.79
C LEU A 210 -10.57 -16.45 -31.23
N THR A 211 -10.00 -17.31 -30.37
CA THR A 211 -9.88 -18.75 -30.65
C THR A 211 -11.24 -19.41 -30.81
N ALA A 212 -12.21 -19.11 -29.94
CA ALA A 212 -13.56 -19.65 -30.04
C ALA A 212 -14.26 -19.26 -31.35
N ILE A 213 -14.11 -18.00 -31.78
CA ILE A 213 -14.64 -17.50 -33.05
C ILE A 213 -13.96 -18.18 -34.24
N GLY A 214 -12.63 -18.35 -34.18
CA GLY A 214 -11.85 -19.02 -35.22
C GLY A 214 -12.26 -20.48 -35.41
N ILE A 215 -12.56 -21.20 -34.32
CA ILE A 215 -13.07 -22.59 -34.36
C ILE A 215 -14.50 -22.64 -34.91
N ALA A 216 -15.36 -21.68 -34.53
CA ALA A 216 -16.74 -21.63 -34.98
C ALA A 216 -16.91 -21.25 -36.46
N GLY A 217 -15.89 -20.65 -37.08
CA GLY A 217 -15.91 -20.26 -38.51
C GLY A 217 -16.88 -19.14 -38.86
N GLN A 218 -17.59 -18.57 -37.89
CA GLN A 218 -18.50 -17.44 -38.05
C GLN A 218 -18.11 -16.29 -37.13
N ALA A 219 -17.64 -15.20 -37.71
CA ALA A 219 -17.41 -13.95 -36.99
C ALA A 219 -18.69 -13.11 -37.04
N SER A 220 -19.42 -13.03 -35.93
CA SER A 220 -20.47 -12.02 -35.72
C SER A 220 -20.12 -11.13 -34.53
N ILE A 221 -20.49 -9.85 -34.60
CA ILE A 221 -20.23 -8.87 -33.53
C ILE A 221 -20.82 -9.34 -32.20
N ASP A 222 -22.00 -9.96 -32.22
CA ASP A 222 -22.68 -10.44 -31.02
C ASP A 222 -21.89 -11.55 -30.30
N LYS A 223 -21.08 -12.32 -31.04
CA LYS A 223 -20.22 -13.38 -30.48
C LYS A 223 -18.89 -12.84 -29.93
N VAL A 224 -18.47 -11.65 -30.36
CA VAL A 224 -17.19 -11.03 -29.95
C VAL A 224 -17.40 -10.05 -28.78
N ALA A 225 -18.48 -9.26 -28.83
CA ALA A 225 -18.68 -8.12 -27.94
C ALA A 225 -18.71 -8.49 -26.45
N GLY A 226 -19.38 -9.60 -26.09
CA GLY A 226 -19.47 -10.08 -24.71
C GLY A 226 -18.10 -10.47 -24.13
N PRO A 227 -17.41 -11.48 -24.69
CA PRO A 227 -16.12 -11.93 -24.18
C PRO A 227 -15.04 -10.84 -24.15
N VAL A 228 -15.04 -9.93 -25.14
CA VAL A 228 -14.10 -8.79 -25.15
C VAL A 228 -14.45 -7.78 -24.06
N GLY A 229 -15.73 -7.48 -23.84
CA GLY A 229 -16.17 -6.61 -22.75
C GLY A 229 -15.81 -7.17 -21.37
N GLU A 230 -16.03 -8.47 -21.17
CA GLU A 230 -15.63 -9.19 -19.95
C GLU A 230 -14.12 -9.12 -19.72
N ALA A 231 -13.32 -9.30 -20.78
CA ALA A 231 -11.88 -9.17 -20.69
C ALA A 231 -11.50 -7.76 -20.19
N LEU A 232 -12.06 -6.67 -20.72
CA LEU A 232 -11.72 -5.30 -20.33
C LEU A 232 -11.94 -5.01 -18.82
N ILE A 233 -12.89 -5.69 -18.18
CA ILE A 233 -13.14 -5.56 -16.74
C ILE A 233 -11.89 -5.99 -15.93
N MET A 234 -11.09 -6.93 -16.42
CA MET A 234 -9.89 -7.39 -15.72
C MET A 234 -8.83 -6.28 -15.57
N THR A 235 -8.62 -5.45 -16.60
CA THR A 235 -7.75 -4.27 -16.51
C THR A 235 -8.33 -3.24 -15.54
N ALA A 236 -9.63 -3.00 -15.59
CA ALA A 236 -10.29 -2.07 -14.68
C ALA A 236 -10.08 -2.50 -13.21
N ILE A 237 -10.20 -3.80 -12.90
CA ILE A 237 -9.91 -4.35 -11.57
C ILE A 237 -8.42 -4.19 -11.23
N GLY A 238 -7.50 -4.50 -12.16
CA GLY A 238 -6.07 -4.29 -11.96
C GLY A 238 -5.72 -2.86 -11.54
N LEU A 239 -6.30 -1.87 -12.22
CA LEU A 239 -6.16 -0.45 -11.87
C LEU A 239 -6.82 -0.11 -10.53
N ALA A 240 -8.01 -0.64 -10.26
CA ALA A 240 -8.72 -0.43 -9.00
C ALA A 240 -7.94 -0.98 -7.79
N VAL A 241 -7.11 -2.01 -7.97
CA VAL A 241 -6.19 -2.53 -6.95
C VAL A 241 -4.92 -1.70 -6.85
N ALA A 242 -4.34 -1.29 -7.99
CA ALA A 242 -3.09 -0.56 -8.03
C ALA A 242 -3.17 0.85 -7.44
N VAL A 243 -4.22 1.61 -7.77
CA VAL A 243 -4.33 3.03 -7.40
C VAL A 243 -4.32 3.24 -5.88
N PRO A 244 -5.14 2.54 -5.08
CA PRO A 244 -5.08 2.66 -3.62
C PRO A 244 -3.73 2.23 -3.04
N ALA A 245 -3.08 1.21 -3.60
CA ALA A 245 -1.77 0.74 -3.13
C ALA A 245 -0.68 1.79 -3.33
N VAL A 246 -0.61 2.42 -4.52
CA VAL A 246 0.37 3.49 -4.81
C VAL A 246 0.12 4.72 -3.95
N LEU A 247 -1.14 5.16 -3.83
CA LEU A 247 -1.49 6.31 -3.00
C LEU A 247 -1.17 6.03 -1.52
N GLY A 248 -1.52 4.84 -1.04
CA GLY A 248 -1.20 4.38 0.30
C GLY A 248 0.31 4.38 0.56
N TYR A 249 1.10 3.82 -0.36
CA TYR A 249 2.57 3.79 -0.26
C TYR A 249 3.15 5.21 -0.09
N ASN A 250 2.82 6.11 -1.02
CA ASN A 250 3.33 7.47 -1.02
C ASN A 250 2.92 8.23 0.25
N TRP A 251 1.68 8.04 0.70
CA TRP A 251 1.17 8.64 1.92
C TRP A 251 1.90 8.12 3.18
N LEU A 252 2.10 6.80 3.28
CA LEU A 252 2.84 6.17 4.38
C LEU A 252 4.29 6.64 4.44
N VAL A 253 5.00 6.70 3.30
CA VAL A 253 6.39 7.17 3.25
C VAL A 253 6.51 8.59 3.79
N ARG A 254 5.63 9.50 3.37
CA ARG A 254 5.60 10.88 3.87
C ARG A 254 5.31 10.92 5.36
N ARG A 255 4.36 10.12 5.83
CA ARG A 255 3.98 10.05 7.25
C ARG A 255 5.09 9.46 8.13
N ASN A 256 5.80 8.45 7.65
CA ASN A 256 6.95 7.84 8.31
C ASN A 256 8.08 8.86 8.47
N LYS A 257 8.34 9.70 7.47
CA LYS A 257 9.33 10.78 7.57
C LYS A 257 9.05 11.72 8.75
N VAL A 258 7.80 12.20 8.89
CA VAL A 258 7.39 13.07 10.00
C VAL A 258 7.50 12.35 11.34
N THR A 259 7.14 11.06 11.39
CA THR A 259 7.24 10.25 12.60
C THR A 259 8.70 10.08 13.03
N MET A 260 9.60 9.81 12.08
CA MET A 260 11.03 9.64 12.33
C MET A 260 11.72 10.93 12.78
N GLU A 261 11.26 12.09 12.32
CA GLU A 261 11.76 13.39 12.81
C GLU A 261 11.53 13.55 14.32
N SER A 262 10.36 13.14 14.82
CA SER A 262 10.06 13.14 16.25
C SER A 262 10.94 12.16 17.04
N VAL A 263 11.17 10.96 16.48
CA VAL A 263 12.02 9.93 17.09
C VAL A 263 13.48 10.43 17.18
N ARG A 264 14.01 11.01 16.11
CA ARG A 264 15.37 11.57 16.06
C ARG A 264 15.54 12.76 16.99
N SER A 265 14.55 13.65 17.06
CA SER A 265 14.55 14.76 18.04
C SER A 265 14.65 14.25 19.46
N PHE A 266 13.82 13.26 19.85
CA PHE A 266 13.87 12.66 21.18
C PHE A 266 15.23 11.99 21.46
N SER A 267 15.77 11.27 20.48
CA SER A 267 17.09 10.64 20.56
C SER A 267 18.21 11.65 20.80
N ALA A 268 18.18 12.80 20.11
CA ALA A 268 19.16 13.86 20.29
C ALA A 268 19.07 14.51 21.67
N ASP A 269 17.85 14.80 22.14
CA ASP A 269 17.61 15.35 23.48
C ASP A 269 18.07 14.38 24.57
N LEU A 270 17.75 13.08 24.41
CA LEU A 270 18.19 12.01 25.32
C LEU A 270 19.72 11.93 25.39
N HIS A 271 20.40 11.97 24.24
CA HIS A 271 21.85 11.98 24.17
C HIS A 271 22.44 13.17 24.92
N GLY A 272 21.88 14.37 24.71
CA GLY A 272 22.28 15.58 25.43
C GLY A 272 22.17 15.43 26.95
N VAL A 273 21.08 14.84 27.46
CA VAL A 273 20.90 14.58 28.89
C VAL A 273 21.84 13.51 29.42
N LEU A 274 22.07 12.42 28.69
CA LEU A 274 23.01 11.36 29.09
C LEU A 274 24.45 11.87 29.22
N MET A 275 24.82 12.85 28.40
CA MET A 275 26.13 13.51 28.47
C MET A 275 26.18 14.61 29.53
N GLY A 276 25.10 15.40 29.69
CA GLY A 276 25.02 16.49 30.66
C GLY A 276 24.83 16.05 32.12
N ALA A 277 24.07 14.99 32.38
CA ALA A 277 23.75 14.50 33.72
C ALA A 277 24.99 14.10 34.53
N ARG A 278 26.10 13.75 33.86
CA ARG A 278 27.37 13.39 34.52
C ARG A 278 28.30 14.58 34.74
N ALA A 279 28.15 15.66 33.96
CA ALA A 279 28.90 16.90 34.21
C ALA A 279 28.47 17.59 35.50
N ALA A 280 27.21 17.41 35.91
CA ALA A 280 26.69 17.89 37.20
C ALA A 280 27.02 16.98 38.40
N ALA A 281 27.53 15.76 38.14
CA ALA A 281 27.91 14.79 39.17
C ALA A 281 29.43 14.74 39.44
N ARG A 282 30.22 15.60 38.77
CA ARG A 282 31.63 15.88 39.05
C ARG A 282 31.74 17.26 39.68
#